data_AF-A0A0F8YL09-F1
#
_entry.id   AF-A0A0F8YL09-F1
#
_cell.length_a   1.000
_cell.length_b   1.000
_cell.length_c   1.000
_cell.angle_alpha   90.00
_cell.angle_beta   90.00
_cell.angle_gamma   90.00
#
_symmetry.space_group_name_H-M   'P 1'
#
loop_
_entity.id
_entity.type
_entity.pdbx_description
1 polymer ?
#
loop_
_entity_poly.entity_id
_entity_poly.type
_entity_poly.pdbx_seq_one_letter_code
_entity_poly.pdbx_strand_id
1 'polypeptide(L)'
;MRTGNPLWDRFERNAHRTFEEAASRYLQEFDGKDKRRQRCALESTIPYIGDHKLIDVTDSALEGFKEDRKKGCGAFVRPAMAGTINKELTTVVTVMNRARRDWMWTPADPRIRHVKGAHRVAYPLTWEEQGRLFWALGDNWSMGAALFAVNTGVRRAELFGLEWKDMTPIPELETFVFTLGGYDENGFPKTKNGMDRAVICNSIARRAVDYQRDNGSKLVFPSKARNNKGGRVRCTNGVWHMAWKKAGLPDDPLIRKGIHNLRHTFAHRLRAASVPEEDRNMLLGHANASLSQHYALPDIERLAEMAERVTERRDTIVLRSIRTAV
;
A
#
# COMPACT_ATOMS: atom_id res chain seq x y z
N MET A 1 18.27 -53.68 -16.22
CA MET A 1 17.38 -53.10 -15.19
C MET A 1 17.61 -51.60 -15.19
N ARG A 2 16.62 -50.78 -15.58
CA ARG A 2 16.77 -49.31 -15.60
C ARG A 2 16.78 -48.81 -14.16
N THR A 3 17.95 -48.38 -13.69
CA THR A 3 18.07 -47.48 -12.54
C THR A 3 17.62 -46.08 -13.00
N GLY A 4 16.31 -45.88 -13.06
CA GLY A 4 15.72 -44.56 -13.30
C GLY A 4 16.13 -43.61 -12.17
N ASN A 5 16.49 -42.37 -12.53
CA ASN A 5 16.81 -41.36 -11.54
C ASN A 5 15.49 -40.98 -10.81
N PRO A 6 15.39 -41.18 -9.48
CA PRO A 6 14.13 -41.08 -8.72
C PRO A 6 13.42 -39.72 -8.85
N LEU A 7 14.19 -38.68 -9.21
CA LEU A 7 13.69 -37.33 -9.43
C LEU A 7 12.84 -37.24 -10.70
N TRP A 8 13.28 -37.85 -11.80
CA TRP A 8 12.56 -37.82 -13.07
C TRP A 8 11.28 -38.65 -13.00
N ASP A 9 11.32 -39.81 -12.33
CA ASP A 9 10.13 -40.64 -12.06
C ASP A 9 9.05 -39.88 -11.27
N ARG A 10 9.44 -38.91 -10.43
CA ARG A 10 8.50 -38.06 -9.70
C ARG A 10 7.85 -37.00 -10.59
N PHE A 11 8.58 -36.44 -11.54
CA PHE A 11 8.01 -35.51 -12.52
C PHE A 11 7.10 -36.22 -13.52
N GLU A 12 7.49 -37.39 -14.02
CA GLU A 12 6.66 -38.18 -14.95
C GLU A 12 5.31 -38.54 -14.32
N ARG A 13 5.29 -38.95 -13.04
CA ARG A 13 4.05 -39.22 -12.31
C ARG A 13 3.11 -38.02 -12.18
N ASN A 14 3.64 -36.80 -12.23
CA ASN A 14 2.86 -35.57 -12.09
C ASN A 14 2.72 -34.79 -13.41
N ALA A 15 3.15 -35.35 -14.55
CA ALA A 15 3.13 -34.66 -15.84
C ALA A 15 1.72 -34.32 -16.35
N HIS A 16 0.69 -35.00 -15.83
CA HIS A 16 -0.72 -34.72 -16.13
C HIS A 16 -1.29 -33.53 -15.35
N ARG A 17 -0.58 -33.03 -14.32
CA ARG A 17 -1.09 -32.00 -13.42
C ARG A 17 -1.27 -30.67 -14.12
N THR A 18 -2.38 -30.00 -13.85
CA THR A 18 -2.74 -28.71 -14.45
C THR A 18 -2.37 -27.52 -13.57
N PHE A 19 -2.44 -26.32 -14.14
CA PHE A 19 -2.26 -25.09 -13.36
C PHE A 19 -3.38 -24.90 -12.33
N GLU A 20 -4.63 -25.24 -12.64
CA GLU A 20 -5.75 -25.10 -11.71
C GLU A 20 -5.58 -25.98 -10.45
N GLU A 21 -5.09 -27.22 -10.60
CA GLU A 21 -4.77 -28.08 -9.47
C GLU A 21 -3.66 -27.47 -8.60
N ALA A 22 -2.62 -26.93 -9.24
CA ALA A 22 -1.52 -26.25 -8.54
C ALA A 22 -2.00 -24.98 -7.82
N ALA A 23 -2.85 -24.17 -8.46
CA ALA A 23 -3.46 -22.98 -7.87
C ALA A 23 -4.35 -23.32 -6.67
N SER A 24 -5.14 -24.37 -6.77
CA SER A 24 -6.00 -24.88 -5.69
C SER A 24 -5.18 -25.31 -4.49
N ARG A 25 -4.13 -26.11 -4.71
CA ARG A 25 -3.21 -26.53 -3.65
C ARG A 25 -2.49 -25.35 -3.01
N TYR A 26 -1.97 -24.41 -3.82
CA TYR A 26 -1.34 -23.20 -3.31
C TYR A 26 -2.28 -22.42 -2.39
N LEU A 27 -3.53 -22.25 -2.77
CA LEU A 27 -4.51 -21.56 -1.93
C LEU A 27 -4.84 -22.34 -0.66
N GLN A 28 -4.88 -23.67 -0.68
CA GLN A 28 -5.08 -24.47 0.54
C GLN A 28 -3.92 -24.29 1.52
N GLU A 29 -2.68 -24.35 1.03
CA GLU A 29 -1.44 -24.20 1.82
C GLU A 29 -1.12 -22.74 2.17
N PHE A 30 -1.85 -21.75 1.61
CA PHE A 30 -1.54 -20.34 1.81
C PHE A 30 -1.78 -19.88 3.25
N ASP A 31 -0.71 -19.45 3.91
CA ASP A 31 -0.61 -18.97 5.29
C ASP A 31 -0.33 -17.46 5.40
N GLY A 32 -0.22 -16.76 4.27
CA GLY A 32 0.07 -15.33 4.22
C GLY A 32 -1.13 -14.41 4.53
N LYS A 33 -0.86 -13.09 4.61
CA LYS A 33 -1.83 -12.08 5.08
C LYS A 33 -3.03 -11.83 4.16
N ASP A 34 -2.91 -12.03 2.84
CA ASP A 34 -3.95 -11.60 1.87
C ASP A 34 -4.35 -12.73 0.89
N LYS A 35 -4.92 -13.80 1.46
CA LYS A 35 -5.40 -14.97 0.71
C LYS A 35 -6.46 -14.60 -0.33
N ARG A 36 -7.32 -13.63 0.00
CA ARG A 36 -8.34 -13.11 -0.92
C ARG A 36 -7.70 -12.53 -2.17
N ARG A 37 -6.65 -11.72 -2.05
CA ARG A 37 -5.94 -11.16 -3.21
C ARG A 37 -5.30 -12.23 -4.07
N GLN A 38 -4.66 -13.23 -3.45
CA GLN A 38 -4.10 -14.36 -4.20
C GLN A 38 -5.18 -15.09 -4.99
N ARG A 39 -6.32 -15.37 -4.35
CA ARG A 39 -7.48 -15.97 -5.01
C ARG A 39 -7.95 -15.14 -6.20
N CYS A 40 -8.19 -13.85 -6.03
CA CYS A 40 -8.64 -12.99 -7.14
C CYS A 40 -7.62 -12.91 -8.29
N ALA A 41 -6.31 -12.99 -7.99
CA ALA A 41 -5.27 -13.03 -9.00
C ALA A 41 -5.25 -14.38 -9.76
N LEU A 42 -5.58 -15.48 -9.10
CA LEU A 42 -5.67 -16.79 -9.73
C LEU A 42 -6.95 -16.92 -10.55
N GLU A 43 -8.10 -16.51 -10.00
CA GLU A 43 -9.40 -16.43 -10.68
C GLU A 43 -9.32 -15.63 -11.98
N SER A 44 -8.47 -14.59 -12.06
CA SER A 44 -8.28 -13.83 -13.30
C SER A 44 -7.43 -14.53 -14.35
N THR A 45 -6.56 -15.46 -13.95
CA THR A 45 -5.64 -16.18 -14.86
C THR A 45 -6.14 -17.57 -15.25
N ILE A 46 -6.93 -18.23 -14.40
CA ILE A 46 -7.50 -19.57 -14.64
C ILE A 46 -8.23 -19.68 -15.98
N PRO A 47 -9.05 -18.71 -16.43
CA PRO A 47 -9.73 -18.81 -17.73
C PRO A 47 -8.80 -18.94 -18.94
N TYR A 48 -7.50 -18.64 -18.79
CA TYR A 48 -6.53 -18.68 -19.88
C TYR A 48 -5.54 -19.84 -19.78
N ILE A 49 -5.21 -20.27 -18.55
CA ILE A 49 -4.16 -21.27 -18.32
C ILE A 49 -4.56 -22.39 -17.36
N GLY A 50 -5.78 -22.39 -16.82
CA GLY A 50 -6.23 -23.34 -15.79
C GLY A 50 -6.07 -24.80 -16.20
N ASP A 51 -6.54 -25.14 -17.40
CA ASP A 51 -6.48 -26.49 -17.97
C ASP A 51 -5.11 -26.85 -18.54
N HIS A 52 -4.18 -25.90 -18.64
CA HIS A 52 -2.86 -26.17 -19.18
C HIS A 52 -2.07 -27.05 -18.21
N LYS A 53 -1.36 -28.05 -18.75
CA LYS A 53 -0.35 -28.78 -17.98
C LYS A 53 0.71 -27.79 -17.51
N LEU A 54 1.28 -28.04 -16.35
CA LEU A 54 2.29 -27.13 -15.77
C LEU A 54 3.49 -26.88 -16.69
N ILE A 55 3.87 -27.84 -17.54
CA ILE A 55 4.96 -27.65 -18.51
C ILE A 55 4.60 -26.68 -19.65
N ASP A 56 3.31 -26.53 -19.95
CA ASP A 56 2.78 -25.68 -21.02
C ASP A 56 2.44 -24.26 -20.54
N VAL A 57 2.53 -23.99 -19.23
CA VAL A 57 2.37 -22.66 -18.64
C VAL A 57 3.60 -21.80 -18.95
N THR A 58 3.60 -21.24 -20.15
CA THR A 58 4.66 -20.41 -20.71
C THR A 58 4.24 -18.94 -20.81
N ASP A 59 5.19 -18.06 -21.12
CA ASP A 59 4.90 -16.65 -21.38
C ASP A 59 3.89 -16.44 -22.52
N SER A 60 3.95 -17.28 -23.56
CA SER A 60 3.01 -17.28 -24.69
C SER A 60 1.61 -17.71 -24.30
N ALA A 61 1.47 -18.67 -23.38
CA ALA A 61 0.16 -19.08 -22.87
C ALA A 61 -0.57 -17.94 -22.14
N LEU A 62 0.17 -16.95 -21.63
CA LEU A 62 -0.37 -15.80 -20.92
C LEU A 62 -0.56 -14.57 -21.81
N GLU A 63 -0.26 -14.62 -23.10
CA GLU A 63 -0.34 -13.44 -23.96
C GLU A 63 -1.78 -12.95 -24.14
N GLY A 64 -2.73 -13.88 -24.34
CA GLY A 64 -4.16 -13.56 -24.36
C GLY A 64 -4.63 -12.91 -23.06
N PHE A 65 -4.20 -13.45 -21.91
CA PHE A 65 -4.49 -12.83 -20.61
C PHE A 65 -3.94 -11.41 -20.51
N LYS A 66 -2.67 -11.17 -20.87
CA LYS A 66 -2.04 -9.84 -20.78
C LYS A 66 -2.77 -8.83 -21.67
N GLU A 67 -3.15 -9.23 -22.88
CA GLU A 67 -3.87 -8.37 -23.82
C GLU A 67 -5.27 -8.02 -23.31
N ASP A 68 -6.07 -9.03 -22.98
CA ASP A 68 -7.45 -8.84 -22.51
C ASP A 68 -7.49 -8.06 -21.22
N ARG A 69 -6.54 -8.32 -20.30
CA ARG A 69 -6.43 -7.59 -19.05
C ARG A 69 -6.04 -6.13 -19.25
N LYS A 70 -5.18 -5.84 -20.24
CA LYS A 70 -4.79 -4.47 -20.61
C LYS A 70 -5.92 -3.71 -21.29
N LYS A 71 -6.67 -4.36 -22.19
CA LYS A 71 -7.81 -3.77 -22.92
C LYS A 71 -9.08 -3.69 -22.09
N GLY A 72 -9.21 -4.54 -21.08
CA GLY A 72 -10.44 -4.68 -20.30
C GLY A 72 -11.55 -5.36 -21.08
N CYS A 73 -11.23 -6.44 -21.78
CA CYS A 73 -12.17 -7.26 -22.56
C CYS A 73 -12.08 -8.73 -22.15
N GLY A 74 -12.82 -9.61 -22.84
CA GLY A 74 -12.87 -11.03 -22.53
C GLY A 74 -13.45 -11.27 -21.13
N ALA A 75 -12.67 -11.91 -20.26
CA ALA A 75 -13.02 -12.14 -18.86
C ALA A 75 -13.02 -10.85 -17.99
N PHE A 76 -12.68 -9.68 -18.55
CA PHE A 76 -12.53 -8.42 -17.80
C PHE A 76 -13.48 -7.33 -18.30
N VAL A 77 -13.97 -6.53 -17.35
CA VAL A 77 -14.89 -5.41 -17.61
C VAL A 77 -14.15 -4.07 -17.79
N ARG A 78 -12.92 -3.96 -17.30
CA ARG A 78 -12.16 -2.70 -17.30
C ARG A 78 -10.66 -2.91 -17.53
N PRO A 79 -9.99 -1.98 -18.22
CA PRO A 79 -8.54 -1.98 -18.40
C PRO A 79 -7.80 -2.02 -17.07
N ALA A 80 -6.68 -2.75 -17.03
CA ALA A 80 -5.74 -2.73 -15.92
C ALA A 80 -4.41 -2.07 -16.32
N MET A 81 -3.81 -1.32 -15.39
CA MET A 81 -2.43 -0.85 -15.57
C MET A 81 -1.44 -2.01 -15.42
N ALA A 82 -0.27 -1.86 -16.06
CA ALA A 82 0.80 -2.86 -16.04
C ALA A 82 1.15 -3.34 -14.62
N GLY A 83 1.17 -2.45 -13.62
CA GLY A 83 1.45 -2.82 -12.23
C GLY A 83 0.38 -3.72 -11.57
N THR A 84 -0.86 -3.73 -12.07
CA THR A 84 -1.89 -4.70 -11.64
C THR A 84 -1.65 -6.05 -12.31
N ILE A 85 -1.47 -6.04 -13.64
CA ILE A 85 -1.20 -7.24 -14.44
C ILE A 85 0.03 -7.97 -13.91
N ASN A 86 1.13 -7.24 -13.66
CA ASN A 86 2.37 -7.83 -13.17
C ASN A 86 2.22 -8.47 -11.78
N LYS A 87 1.28 -8.00 -10.94
CA LYS A 87 1.01 -8.66 -9.64
C LYS A 87 0.26 -9.98 -9.83
N GLU A 88 -0.68 -10.02 -10.78
CA GLU A 88 -1.39 -11.25 -11.16
C GLU A 88 -0.37 -12.26 -11.75
N LEU A 89 0.51 -11.82 -12.65
CA LEU A 89 1.62 -12.64 -13.19
C LEU A 89 2.60 -13.11 -12.10
N THR A 90 2.92 -12.26 -11.12
CA THR A 90 3.78 -12.65 -9.98
C THR A 90 3.14 -13.78 -9.17
N THR A 91 1.81 -13.76 -8.99
CA THR A 91 1.10 -14.86 -8.32
C THR A 91 1.22 -16.15 -9.13
N VAL A 92 1.08 -16.12 -10.45
CA VAL A 92 1.30 -17.29 -11.33
C VAL A 92 2.72 -17.85 -11.17
N VAL A 93 3.74 -16.99 -11.26
CA VAL A 93 5.15 -17.37 -11.06
C VAL A 93 5.37 -17.99 -9.67
N THR A 94 4.69 -17.48 -8.64
CA THR A 94 4.77 -18.03 -7.28
C THR A 94 4.21 -19.44 -7.21
N VAL A 95 3.04 -19.69 -7.79
CA VAL A 95 2.43 -21.02 -7.88
C VAL A 95 3.34 -21.99 -8.64
N MET A 96 3.86 -21.56 -9.80
CA MET A 96 4.78 -22.37 -10.60
C MET A 96 6.08 -22.70 -9.85
N ASN A 97 6.63 -21.76 -9.08
CA ASN A 97 7.81 -22.02 -8.26
C ASN A 97 7.52 -23.00 -7.11
N ARG A 98 6.34 -22.94 -6.48
CA ARG A 98 5.91 -23.94 -5.48
C ARG A 98 5.77 -25.33 -6.11
N ALA A 99 5.12 -25.41 -7.28
CA ALA A 99 4.97 -26.64 -8.04
C ALA A 99 6.31 -27.26 -8.45
N ARG A 100 7.29 -26.42 -8.83
CA ARG A 100 8.64 -26.85 -9.18
C ARG A 100 9.46 -27.30 -7.98
N ARG A 101 9.56 -26.46 -6.94
CA ARG A 101 10.56 -26.60 -5.87
C ARG A 101 10.05 -27.45 -4.71
N ASP A 102 8.80 -27.25 -4.31
CA ASP A 102 8.29 -27.82 -3.06
C ASP A 102 7.51 -29.11 -3.33
N TRP A 103 6.65 -29.10 -4.36
CA TRP A 103 5.82 -30.26 -4.68
C TRP A 103 6.50 -31.22 -5.67
N MET A 104 7.49 -30.71 -6.42
CA MET A 104 8.20 -31.43 -7.48
C MET A 104 7.24 -32.02 -8.53
N TRP A 105 6.25 -31.21 -8.94
CA TRP A 105 5.25 -31.59 -9.94
C TRP A 105 5.70 -31.31 -11.37
N THR A 106 6.59 -30.32 -11.56
CA THR A 106 7.10 -29.97 -12.88
C THR A 106 8.58 -29.56 -12.82
N PRO A 107 9.40 -29.94 -13.80
CA PRO A 107 10.76 -29.43 -13.97
C PRO A 107 10.79 -28.10 -14.74
N ALA A 108 9.64 -27.54 -15.14
CA ALA A 108 9.56 -26.31 -15.91
C ALA A 108 9.95 -25.08 -15.08
N ASP A 109 10.61 -24.11 -15.73
CA ASP A 109 11.00 -22.83 -15.14
C ASP A 109 10.04 -21.73 -15.64
N PRO A 110 9.28 -21.05 -14.77
CA PRO A 110 8.27 -20.09 -15.20
C PRO A 110 8.90 -18.77 -15.67
N ARG A 111 9.37 -18.74 -16.92
CA ARG A 111 9.93 -17.54 -17.56
C ARG A 111 8.84 -16.60 -18.08
N ILE A 112 8.03 -16.07 -17.18
CA ILE A 112 6.91 -15.16 -17.50
C ILE A 112 7.40 -13.71 -17.46
N ARG A 113 7.25 -12.99 -18.57
CA ARG A 113 7.71 -11.60 -18.69
C ARG A 113 6.66 -10.62 -18.15
N HIS A 114 7.15 -9.63 -17.40
CA HIS A 114 6.33 -8.51 -16.96
C HIS A 114 5.95 -7.59 -18.14
N VAL A 115 4.73 -7.11 -18.10
CA VAL A 115 4.22 -6.11 -19.04
C VAL A 115 4.80 -4.75 -18.70
N LYS A 116 5.26 -4.02 -19.72
CA LYS A 116 5.68 -2.62 -19.61
C LYS A 116 4.46 -1.71 -19.73
N GLY A 117 4.42 -0.63 -18.95
CA GLY A 117 3.36 0.35 -19.05
C GLY A 117 3.56 1.53 -18.10
N ALA A 118 2.71 2.54 -18.26
CA ALA A 118 2.73 3.71 -17.39
C ALA A 118 2.42 3.32 -15.94
N HIS A 119 2.99 4.09 -15.02
CA HIS A 119 2.73 3.96 -13.59
C HIS A 119 2.16 5.27 -13.06
N ARG A 120 1.37 5.17 -11.98
CA ARG A 120 0.84 6.37 -11.34
C ARG A 120 1.93 7.16 -10.65
N VAL A 121 2.09 8.41 -11.06
CA VAL A 121 3.02 9.39 -10.48
C VAL A 121 2.41 10.04 -9.24
N ALA A 122 3.27 10.43 -8.30
CA ALA A 122 2.86 11.21 -7.14
C ALA A 122 2.46 12.62 -7.56
N TYR A 123 1.55 13.25 -6.82
CA TYR A 123 1.11 14.62 -7.05
C TYR A 123 1.19 15.41 -5.74
N PRO A 124 2.39 15.82 -5.28
CA PRO A 124 2.51 16.65 -4.09
C PRO A 124 1.67 17.93 -4.22
N LEU A 125 0.78 18.14 -3.25
CA LEU A 125 -0.17 19.25 -3.25
C LEU A 125 0.55 20.56 -2.89
N THR A 126 0.23 21.63 -3.62
CA THR A 126 0.50 22.99 -3.15
C THR A 126 -0.37 23.32 -1.93
N TRP A 127 -0.05 24.41 -1.23
CA TRP A 127 -0.86 24.91 -0.12
C TRP A 127 -2.27 25.29 -0.56
N GLU A 128 -2.41 25.95 -1.72
CA GLU A 128 -3.70 26.36 -2.28
C GLU A 128 -4.56 25.14 -2.65
N GLU A 129 -3.98 24.16 -3.36
CA GLU A 129 -4.66 22.90 -3.70
C GLU A 129 -5.06 22.10 -2.46
N GLN A 130 -4.21 22.06 -1.43
CA GLN A 130 -4.57 21.46 -0.15
C GLN A 130 -5.79 22.17 0.44
N GLY A 131 -5.80 23.51 0.45
CA GLY A 131 -6.92 24.30 0.94
C GLY A 131 -8.22 23.94 0.23
N ARG A 132 -8.24 23.97 -1.11
CA ARG A 132 -9.42 23.59 -1.91
C ARG A 132 -9.83 22.14 -1.68
N LEU A 133 -8.89 21.21 -1.64
CA LEU A 133 -9.16 19.79 -1.42
C LEU A 133 -9.74 19.52 -0.03
N PHE A 134 -9.16 20.13 1.01
CA PHE A 134 -9.57 19.87 2.39
C PHE A 134 -10.92 20.53 2.68
N TRP A 135 -11.16 21.71 2.12
CA TRP A 135 -12.49 22.31 2.10
C TRP A 135 -13.53 21.40 1.41
N ALA A 136 -13.16 20.79 0.28
CA ALA A 136 -14.03 19.89 -0.47
C ALA A 136 -14.31 18.55 0.24
N LEU A 137 -13.42 18.09 1.13
CA LEU A 137 -13.66 16.93 2.01
C LEU A 137 -14.77 17.20 3.04
N GLY A 138 -15.04 18.48 3.32
CA GLY A 138 -16.04 18.95 4.27
C GLY A 138 -15.62 18.77 5.72
N ASP A 139 -16.46 19.27 6.63
CA ASP A 139 -16.18 19.40 8.08
C ASP A 139 -16.26 18.07 8.86
N ASN A 140 -16.00 16.97 8.17
CA ASN A 140 -16.04 15.64 8.72
C ASN A 140 -14.64 15.15 9.08
N TRP A 141 -14.59 14.04 9.84
CA TRP A 141 -13.38 13.29 10.23
C TRP A 141 -12.32 13.16 9.13
N SER A 142 -12.73 13.17 7.86
CA SER A 142 -11.85 13.14 6.69
C SER A 142 -10.87 14.31 6.64
N MET A 143 -11.26 15.50 7.11
CA MET A 143 -10.36 16.66 7.20
C MET A 143 -9.31 16.47 8.29
N GLY A 144 -9.71 16.08 9.51
CA GLY A 144 -8.76 15.80 10.60
C GLY A 144 -7.76 14.69 10.23
N ALA A 145 -8.26 13.59 9.65
CA ALA A 145 -7.42 12.50 9.17
C ALA A 145 -6.49 12.93 8.01
N ALA A 146 -6.97 13.81 7.11
CA ALA A 146 -6.14 14.36 6.03
C ALA A 146 -5.07 15.34 6.54
N LEU A 147 -5.41 16.21 7.51
CA LEU A 147 -4.47 17.11 8.19
C LEU A 147 -3.39 16.33 8.91
N PHE A 148 -3.77 15.28 9.64
CA PHE A 148 -2.80 14.40 10.28
C PHE A 148 -1.91 13.72 9.23
N ALA A 149 -2.49 13.12 8.19
CA ALA A 149 -1.72 12.39 7.18
C ALA A 149 -0.76 13.27 6.36
N VAL A 150 -1.13 14.53 6.06
CA VAL A 150 -0.26 15.45 5.30
C VAL A 150 0.88 16.03 6.15
N ASN A 151 0.78 15.93 7.47
CA ASN A 151 1.78 16.43 8.42
C ASN A 151 2.63 15.33 9.09
N THR A 152 2.30 14.05 8.86
CA THR A 152 3.02 12.91 9.45
C THR A 152 3.44 11.86 8.42
N GLY A 153 2.87 11.92 7.21
CA GLY A 153 3.16 10.99 6.14
C GLY A 153 2.77 9.53 6.43
N VAL A 154 1.91 9.27 7.41
CA VAL A 154 1.48 7.90 7.74
C VAL A 154 0.83 7.18 6.56
N ARG A 155 0.99 5.85 6.51
CA ARG A 155 0.33 5.01 5.50
C ARG A 155 -1.16 4.93 5.81
N ARG A 156 -1.99 4.70 4.78
CA ARG A 156 -3.45 4.58 4.94
C ARG A 156 -3.88 3.57 6.00
N ALA A 157 -3.21 2.41 6.05
CA ALA A 157 -3.51 1.38 7.05
C ALA A 157 -3.17 1.84 8.47
N GLU A 158 -2.05 2.55 8.64
CA GLU A 158 -1.59 3.11 9.91
C GLU A 158 -2.56 4.20 10.39
N LEU A 159 -2.92 5.15 9.52
CA LEU A 159 -3.87 6.24 9.83
C LEU A 159 -5.19 5.74 10.41
N PHE A 160 -5.80 4.74 9.77
CA PHE A 160 -7.09 4.20 10.22
C PHE A 160 -6.97 3.06 11.22
N GLY A 161 -5.74 2.66 11.54
CA GLY A 161 -5.45 1.69 12.61
C GLY A 161 -4.99 2.35 13.90
N LEU A 162 -4.84 3.68 13.91
CA LEU A 162 -4.32 4.46 15.04
C LEU A 162 -5.31 4.40 16.21
N GLU A 163 -4.89 3.80 17.33
CA GLU A 163 -5.68 3.73 18.56
C GLU A 163 -5.14 4.70 19.62
N TRP A 164 -5.99 5.17 20.52
CA TRP A 164 -5.57 6.06 21.61
C TRP A 164 -4.51 5.43 22.53
N LYS A 165 -4.54 4.10 22.68
CA LYS A 165 -3.56 3.34 23.46
C LYS A 165 -2.15 3.36 22.87
N ASP A 166 -2.04 3.66 21.56
CA ASP A 166 -0.75 3.73 20.88
C ASP A 166 -0.06 5.09 21.14
N MET A 167 -0.74 6.03 21.82
CA MET A 167 -0.25 7.37 22.14
C MET A 167 0.60 7.35 23.41
N THR A 168 1.83 7.85 23.30
CA THR A 168 2.74 8.03 24.45
C THR A 168 3.03 9.53 24.61
N PRO A 169 2.60 10.17 25.71
CA PRO A 169 2.98 11.54 26.01
C PRO A 169 4.46 11.63 26.33
N ILE A 170 5.08 12.75 25.96
CA ILE A 170 6.48 13.10 26.26
C ILE A 170 6.45 14.47 26.90
N PRO A 171 6.24 14.55 28.24
CA PRO A 171 6.07 15.80 28.95
C PRO A 171 7.24 16.78 28.77
N GLU A 172 8.47 16.27 28.66
CA GLU A 172 9.70 17.05 28.51
C GLU A 172 9.73 17.89 27.22
N LEU A 173 8.98 17.47 26.20
CA LEU A 173 8.88 18.13 24.90
C LEU A 173 7.48 18.70 24.64
N GLU A 174 6.61 18.72 25.66
CA GLU A 174 5.21 19.16 25.55
C GLU A 174 4.47 18.55 24.34
N THR A 175 4.74 17.27 24.07
CA THR A 175 4.26 16.58 22.87
C THR A 175 3.82 15.15 23.16
N PHE A 176 3.40 14.45 22.13
CA PHE A 176 3.15 13.01 22.17
C PHE A 176 3.59 12.37 20.85
N VAL A 177 3.91 11.09 20.92
CA VAL A 177 4.19 10.26 19.75
C VAL A 177 3.20 9.10 19.69
N PHE A 178 2.97 8.57 18.50
CA PHE A 178 2.28 7.28 18.37
C PHE A 178 3.27 6.17 18.05
N THR A 179 3.26 5.12 18.84
CA THR A 179 4.07 3.93 18.58
C THR A 179 3.25 2.95 17.75
N LEU A 180 3.51 2.96 16.44
CA LEU A 180 2.87 2.06 15.50
C LEU A 180 3.62 0.73 15.49
N GLY A 181 3.02 -0.31 16.05
CA GLY A 181 3.73 -1.56 16.25
C GLY A 181 2.86 -2.76 16.60
N GLY A 182 3.51 -3.91 16.74
CA GLY A 182 2.90 -5.17 17.18
C GLY A 182 2.06 -5.88 16.11
N TYR A 183 1.28 -6.86 16.59
CA TYR A 183 0.49 -7.75 15.75
C TYR A 183 -1.00 -7.36 15.79
N ASP A 184 -1.69 -7.54 14.67
CA ASP A 184 -3.15 -7.49 14.64
C ASP A 184 -3.75 -8.75 15.28
N GLU A 185 -5.07 -8.78 15.45
CA GLU A 185 -5.81 -9.88 16.09
C GLU A 185 -5.60 -11.25 15.43
N ASN A 186 -5.06 -11.28 14.21
CA ASN A 186 -4.76 -12.49 13.46
C ASN A 186 -3.26 -12.84 13.47
N GLY A 187 -2.47 -12.20 14.35
CA GLY A 187 -1.04 -12.48 14.48
C GLY A 187 -0.20 -11.91 13.33
N PHE A 188 -0.72 -11.01 12.49
CA PHE A 188 0.08 -10.36 11.45
C PHE A 188 0.60 -9.00 11.91
N PRO A 189 1.83 -8.61 11.55
CA PRO A 189 2.33 -7.31 11.95
C PRO A 189 1.45 -6.16 11.42
N LYS A 190 1.22 -5.15 12.26
CA LYS A 190 0.43 -3.97 11.92
C LYS A 190 1.16 -3.05 10.94
N THR A 191 2.49 -3.06 10.95
CA THR A 191 3.32 -2.30 10.01
C THR A 191 3.74 -3.17 8.82
N LYS A 192 4.01 -2.54 7.67
CA LYS A 192 4.34 -3.26 6.42
C LYS A 192 5.60 -4.14 6.54
N ASN A 193 6.52 -3.78 7.44
CA ASN A 193 7.80 -4.47 7.65
C ASN A 193 7.87 -5.21 9.00
N GLY A 194 6.77 -5.22 9.77
CA GLY A 194 6.72 -5.79 11.11
C GLY A 194 7.64 -5.13 12.15
N MET A 195 8.16 -3.96 11.83
CA MET A 195 8.93 -3.14 12.77
C MET A 195 8.06 -2.04 13.33
N ASP A 196 8.18 -1.85 14.63
CA ASP A 196 7.55 -0.77 15.37
C ASP A 196 8.19 0.56 14.93
N ARG A 197 7.38 1.62 14.79
CA ARG A 197 7.88 2.98 14.49
C ARG A 197 7.12 4.04 15.25
N ALA A 198 7.82 5.10 15.65
CA ALA A 198 7.20 6.30 16.16
C ALA A 198 6.61 7.15 15.02
N VAL A 199 5.44 7.73 15.24
CA VAL A 199 4.89 8.82 14.43
C VAL A 199 5.05 10.10 15.21
N ILE A 200 5.94 10.95 14.70
CA ILE A 200 6.20 12.26 15.25
C ILE A 200 5.12 13.23 14.77
N CYS A 201 4.52 13.95 15.72
CA CYS A 201 3.41 14.85 15.46
C CYS A 201 3.86 16.31 15.59
N ASN A 202 3.91 17.04 14.48
CA ASN A 202 4.06 18.49 14.49
C ASN A 202 2.80 19.20 15.04
N SER A 203 2.87 20.51 15.25
CA SER A 203 1.80 21.31 15.85
C SER A 203 0.45 21.19 15.14
N ILE A 204 0.44 21.05 13.80
CA ILE A 204 -0.80 20.85 13.03
C ILE A 204 -1.34 19.43 13.23
N ALA A 205 -0.48 18.42 13.22
CA ALA A 205 -0.86 17.03 13.47
C ALA A 205 -1.42 16.86 14.90
N ARG A 206 -0.81 17.50 15.90
CA ARG A 206 -1.31 17.49 17.29
C ARG A 206 -2.71 18.06 17.39
N ARG A 207 -2.95 19.25 16.81
CA ARG A 207 -4.30 19.84 16.74
C ARG A 207 -5.33 18.94 16.04
N ALA A 208 -4.92 18.23 14.99
CA ALA A 208 -5.81 17.30 14.29
C ALA A 208 -6.20 16.09 15.16
N VAL A 209 -5.31 15.64 16.05
CA VAL A 209 -5.57 14.59 17.05
C VAL A 209 -6.43 15.13 18.18
N ASP A 210 -6.12 16.32 18.70
CA ASP A 210 -6.88 16.91 19.81
C ASP A 210 -8.33 17.21 19.42
N TYR A 211 -8.57 17.62 18.17
CA TYR A 211 -9.93 17.76 17.64
C TYR A 211 -10.73 16.43 17.62
N GLN A 212 -10.06 15.28 17.69
CA GLN A 212 -10.72 13.97 17.77
C GLN A 212 -10.91 13.47 19.20
N ARG A 213 -10.47 14.21 20.24
CA ARG A 213 -10.73 13.82 21.63
C ARG A 213 -12.23 13.64 21.85
N ASP A 214 -12.57 12.73 22.76
CA ASP A 214 -13.95 12.41 23.14
C ASP A 214 -14.86 11.94 21.98
N ASN A 215 -14.27 11.40 20.90
CA ASN A 215 -15.03 10.87 19.76
C ASN A 215 -15.80 9.55 20.05
N GLY A 216 -15.70 9.00 21.25
CA GLY A 216 -16.39 7.78 21.68
C GLY A 216 -15.88 6.48 21.04
N SER A 217 -14.69 6.49 20.43
CA SER A 217 -14.05 5.33 19.81
C SER A 217 -12.67 5.07 20.40
N LYS A 218 -12.22 3.81 20.34
CA LYS A 218 -10.82 3.45 20.59
C LYS A 218 -9.86 3.99 19.53
N LEU A 219 -10.37 4.34 18.34
CA LEU A 219 -9.60 4.86 17.22
C LEU A 219 -9.50 6.38 17.31
N VAL A 220 -8.35 6.92 16.92
CA VAL A 220 -8.14 8.38 16.81
C VAL A 220 -8.97 8.95 15.65
N PHE A 221 -9.01 8.26 14.51
CA PHE A 221 -9.78 8.68 13.33
C PHE A 221 -10.84 7.63 12.95
N PRO A 222 -11.95 7.51 13.71
CA PRO A 222 -12.99 6.53 13.45
C PRO A 222 -13.85 6.90 12.23
N SER A 223 -14.51 5.88 11.67
CA SER A 223 -15.49 6.04 10.61
C SER A 223 -16.77 6.70 11.18
N LYS A 224 -17.31 7.69 10.45
CA LYS A 224 -18.65 8.24 10.70
C LYS A 224 -19.74 7.64 9.78
N ALA A 225 -19.41 6.66 8.95
CA ALA A 225 -20.40 6.01 8.07
C ALA A 225 -21.50 5.34 8.90
N ARG A 226 -22.77 5.50 8.52
CA ARG A 226 -23.94 5.02 9.28
C ARG A 226 -23.84 3.54 9.68
N ASN A 227 -23.31 2.70 8.79
CA ASN A 227 -23.18 1.25 8.99
C ASN A 227 -21.86 0.82 9.65
N ASN A 228 -20.99 1.76 10.03
CA ASN A 228 -19.67 1.50 10.62
C ASN A 228 -19.23 2.70 11.48
N LYS A 229 -20.16 3.25 12.27
CA LYS A 229 -19.89 4.41 13.13
C LYS A 229 -18.96 3.98 14.27
N GLY A 230 -17.90 4.74 14.53
CA GLY A 230 -16.90 4.39 15.54
C GLY A 230 -15.89 3.33 15.11
N GLY A 231 -16.15 2.62 14.01
CA GLY A 231 -15.30 1.54 13.49
C GLY A 231 -14.16 2.03 12.59
N ARG A 232 -13.36 1.09 12.09
CA ARG A 232 -12.23 1.39 11.19
C ARG A 232 -12.70 1.79 9.80
N VAL A 233 -12.15 2.87 9.25
CA VAL A 233 -12.44 3.30 7.87
C VAL A 233 -11.89 2.30 6.88
N ARG A 234 -12.77 1.67 6.09
CA ARG A 234 -12.39 0.63 5.12
C ARG A 234 -12.10 1.19 3.73
N CYS A 235 -12.93 2.13 3.25
CA CYS A 235 -12.81 2.71 1.92
C CYS A 235 -12.82 4.24 1.99
N THR A 236 -11.84 4.87 1.34
CA THR A 236 -11.74 6.35 1.24
C THR A 236 -11.79 6.83 -0.20
N ASN A 237 -11.75 5.93 -1.17
CA ASN A 237 -11.59 6.29 -2.58
C ASN A 237 -12.78 7.12 -3.08
N GLY A 238 -14.01 6.77 -2.73
CA GLY A 238 -15.19 7.52 -3.19
C GLY A 238 -15.16 8.98 -2.72
N VAL A 239 -15.07 9.18 -1.40
CA VAL A 239 -14.99 10.51 -0.77
C VAL A 239 -13.82 11.32 -1.33
N TRP A 240 -12.65 10.69 -1.47
CA TRP A 240 -11.47 11.36 -1.99
C TRP A 240 -11.60 11.78 -3.44
N HIS A 241 -12.12 10.91 -4.32
CA HIS A 241 -12.29 11.26 -5.74
C HIS A 241 -13.32 12.38 -5.93
N MET A 242 -14.42 12.36 -5.16
CA MET A 242 -15.42 13.44 -5.20
C MET A 242 -14.80 14.78 -4.75
N ALA A 243 -14.07 14.79 -3.64
CA ALA A 243 -13.40 16.00 -3.15
C ALA A 243 -12.30 16.48 -4.12
N TRP A 244 -11.54 15.54 -4.71
CA TRP A 244 -10.51 15.83 -5.71
C TRP A 244 -11.09 16.55 -6.93
N LYS A 245 -12.20 16.05 -7.46
CA LYS A 245 -12.91 16.67 -8.58
C LYS A 245 -13.47 18.05 -8.18
N LYS A 246 -14.12 18.15 -7.02
CA LYS A 246 -14.68 19.42 -6.51
C LYS A 246 -13.61 20.48 -6.28
N ALA A 247 -12.38 20.09 -5.93
CA ALA A 247 -11.25 20.98 -5.73
C ALA A 247 -10.56 21.45 -7.03
N GLY A 248 -11.05 21.00 -8.20
CA GLY A 248 -10.48 21.34 -9.50
C GLY A 248 -9.08 20.75 -9.72
N LEU A 249 -8.77 19.62 -9.09
CA LEU A 249 -7.46 18.97 -9.25
C LEU A 249 -7.43 18.12 -10.53
N PRO A 250 -6.26 17.90 -11.16
CA PRO A 250 -6.16 17.22 -12.44
C PRO A 250 -6.79 15.82 -12.44
N ASP A 251 -7.53 15.51 -13.50
CA ASP A 251 -8.26 14.24 -13.61
C ASP A 251 -7.50 13.15 -14.40
N ASP A 252 -6.19 13.26 -14.54
CA ASP A 252 -5.37 12.25 -15.22
C ASP A 252 -5.40 10.88 -14.47
N PRO A 253 -5.71 9.75 -15.13
CA PRO A 253 -5.64 8.40 -14.55
C PRO A 253 -4.26 7.98 -14.04
N LEU A 254 -3.19 8.60 -14.56
CA LEU A 254 -1.79 8.42 -14.15
C LEU A 254 -1.44 9.24 -12.91
N ILE A 255 -2.31 10.12 -12.44
CA ILE A 255 -2.08 10.82 -11.17
C ILE A 255 -2.57 9.96 -10.01
N ARG A 256 -1.72 9.84 -8.98
CA ARG A 256 -2.07 9.15 -7.74
C ARG A 256 -3.03 9.99 -6.90
N LYS A 257 -4.32 9.68 -7.01
CA LYS A 257 -5.38 10.21 -6.15
C LYS A 257 -5.49 9.36 -4.87
N GLY A 258 -5.68 10.00 -3.72
CA GLY A 258 -5.92 9.35 -2.42
C GLY A 258 -5.01 9.81 -1.29
N ILE A 259 -5.25 9.30 -0.09
CA ILE A 259 -4.49 9.62 1.14
C ILE A 259 -2.99 9.38 0.98
N HIS A 260 -2.58 8.38 0.20
CA HIS A 260 -1.16 8.12 -0.02
C HIS A 260 -0.47 9.28 -0.78
N ASN A 261 -1.22 10.11 -1.49
CA ASN A 261 -0.70 11.34 -2.08
C ASN A 261 -0.29 12.36 -1.00
N LEU A 262 -0.98 12.39 0.14
CA LEU A 262 -0.61 13.25 1.27
C LEU A 262 0.76 12.89 1.86
N ARG A 263 1.10 11.60 1.86
CA ARG A 263 2.45 11.16 2.24
C ARG A 263 3.52 11.70 1.27
N HIS A 264 3.22 11.73 -0.03
CA HIS A 264 4.12 12.34 -1.02
C HIS A 264 4.22 13.85 -0.83
N THR A 265 3.10 14.52 -0.50
CA THR A 265 3.11 15.94 -0.11
C THR A 265 4.00 16.18 1.11
N PHE A 266 3.87 15.36 2.16
CA PHE A 266 4.71 15.47 3.36
C PHE A 266 6.19 15.29 3.03
N ALA A 267 6.54 14.24 2.28
CA ALA A 267 7.92 13.99 1.85
C ALA A 267 8.50 15.14 1.01
N HIS A 268 7.68 15.71 0.12
CA HIS A 268 8.08 16.87 -0.68
C HIS A 268 8.29 18.10 0.19
N ARG A 269 7.41 18.38 1.16
CA ARG A 269 7.56 19.52 2.07
C ARG A 269 8.78 19.38 2.97
N LEU A 270 9.06 18.19 3.48
CA LEU A 270 10.30 17.94 4.23
C LEU A 270 11.54 18.27 3.39
N ARG A 271 11.54 17.88 2.11
CA ARG A 271 12.64 18.22 1.19
C ARG A 271 12.73 19.72 0.93
N ALA A 272 11.60 20.39 0.68
CA ALA A 272 11.53 21.84 0.53
C ALA A 272 11.93 22.59 1.81
N ALA A 273 11.75 21.94 2.96
CA ALA A 273 12.15 22.45 4.26
C ALA A 273 13.65 22.24 4.58
N SER A 274 14.42 21.70 3.63
CA SER A 274 15.83 21.32 3.79
C SER A 274 16.07 20.32 4.93
N VAL A 275 15.09 19.48 5.24
CA VAL A 275 15.26 18.40 6.22
C VAL A 275 16.21 17.34 5.65
N PRO A 276 17.27 16.91 6.37
CA PRO A 276 18.22 15.90 5.91
C PRO A 276 17.56 14.57 5.53
N GLU A 277 18.15 13.85 4.58
CA GLU A 277 17.55 12.62 4.05
C GLU A 277 17.32 11.53 5.11
N GLU A 278 18.25 11.40 6.04
CA GLU A 278 18.15 10.49 7.18
C GLU A 278 16.90 10.78 8.01
N ASP A 279 16.72 12.03 8.45
CA ASP A 279 15.56 12.47 9.22
C ASP A 279 14.25 12.28 8.43
N ARG A 280 14.26 12.57 7.12
CA ARG A 280 13.09 12.31 6.26
C ARG A 280 12.74 10.82 6.21
N ASN A 281 13.75 9.95 6.12
CA ASN A 281 13.56 8.51 6.08
C ASN A 281 13.05 7.96 7.43
N MET A 282 13.49 8.53 8.55
CA MET A 282 12.95 8.24 9.88
C MET A 282 11.48 8.67 10.00
N LEU A 283 11.16 9.93 9.68
CA LEU A 283 9.78 10.47 9.72
C LEU A 283 8.82 9.69 8.82
N LEU A 284 9.28 9.26 7.65
CA LEU A 284 8.47 8.46 6.72
C LEU A 284 8.42 6.98 7.12
N GLY A 285 9.27 6.48 8.02
CA GLY A 285 9.38 5.05 8.31
C GLY A 285 9.86 4.27 7.08
N HIS A 286 10.86 4.81 6.38
CA HIS A 286 11.68 4.13 5.38
C HIS A 286 12.95 3.52 5.99
N ALA A 287 13.44 4.06 7.11
CA ALA A 287 14.53 3.46 7.85
C ALA A 287 14.09 2.10 8.43
N ASN A 288 14.98 1.10 8.34
CA ASN A 288 14.82 -0.21 9.00
C ASN A 288 15.14 -0.13 10.51
N ALA A 289 14.84 1.01 11.14
CA ALA A 289 15.01 1.16 12.58
C ALA A 289 13.80 0.50 13.26
N SER A 290 14.00 -0.70 13.79
CA SER A 290 13.08 -1.29 14.75
C SER A 290 13.07 -0.42 16.01
N LEU A 291 11.90 -0.14 16.58
CA LEU A 291 11.76 0.59 17.85
C LEU A 291 12.55 -0.04 19.02
N SER A 292 12.95 -1.32 18.89
CA SER A 292 13.89 -1.99 19.81
C SER A 292 15.29 -1.38 19.81
N GLN A 293 15.62 -0.54 18.82
CA GLN A 293 16.76 0.35 18.79
C GLN A 293 16.23 1.76 19.07
N HIS A 294 16.21 2.11 20.36
CA HIS A 294 15.64 3.31 20.97
C HIS A 294 15.66 4.56 20.09
N TYR A 295 14.50 5.17 19.85
CA TYR A 295 14.48 6.63 19.72
C TYR A 295 14.83 7.18 21.10
N ALA A 296 16.07 7.65 21.27
CA ALA A 296 16.41 8.39 22.47
C ALA A 296 15.60 9.70 22.46
N LEU A 297 15.37 10.30 23.64
CA LEU A 297 14.67 11.58 23.73
C LEU A 297 15.26 12.66 22.78
N PRO A 298 16.60 12.79 22.62
CA PRO A 298 17.19 13.70 21.65
C PRO A 298 16.82 13.42 20.19
N ASP A 299 16.63 12.15 19.81
CA ASP A 299 16.18 11.80 18.45
C ASP A 299 14.73 12.26 18.23
N ILE A 300 13.88 12.08 19.24
CA ILE A 300 12.49 12.54 19.18
C ILE A 300 12.41 14.06 19.10
N GLU A 301 13.21 14.76 19.91
CA GLU A 301 13.31 16.22 19.89
C GLU A 301 13.75 16.72 18.51
N ARG A 302 14.84 16.16 17.96
CA ARG A 302 15.33 16.48 16.61
C ARG A 302 14.25 16.24 15.55
N LEU A 303 13.59 15.09 15.58
CA LEU A 303 12.56 14.76 14.59
C LEU A 303 11.31 15.63 14.74
N ALA A 304 10.96 16.04 15.97
CA ALA A 304 9.87 16.97 16.22
C ALA A 304 10.20 18.35 15.62
N GLU A 305 11.42 18.85 15.81
CA GLU A 305 11.89 20.08 15.16
C GLU A 305 11.82 19.96 13.63
N MET A 306 12.34 18.87 13.05
CA MET A 306 12.31 18.66 11.61
C MET A 306 10.88 18.55 11.04
N ALA A 307 9.97 17.89 11.77
CA ALA A 307 8.56 17.78 11.38
C ALA A 307 7.83 19.11 11.49
N GLU A 308 8.23 19.98 12.43
CA GLU A 308 7.64 21.32 12.62
C GLU A 308 7.97 22.24 11.46
N ARG A 309 9.16 22.14 10.85
CA ARG A 309 9.53 22.95 9.65
C ARG A 309 8.55 22.80 8.47
N VAL A 310 7.74 21.74 8.44
CA VAL A 310 6.72 21.50 7.41
C VAL A 310 5.47 22.37 7.61
N THR A 311 5.25 22.93 8.80
CA THR A 311 4.08 23.79 9.10
C THR A 311 4.23 25.19 8.51
N GLU A 312 5.46 25.62 8.26
CA GLU A 312 5.77 26.86 7.56
C GLU A 312 5.31 26.81 6.10
N ARG A 313 4.47 27.77 5.72
CA ARG A 313 4.00 27.89 4.34
C ARG A 313 5.09 28.50 3.45
N ARG A 314 5.98 27.64 2.96
CA ARG A 314 6.96 28.03 1.93
C ARG A 314 6.34 27.88 0.55
N ASP A 315 6.29 28.98 -0.19
CA ASP A 315 5.93 28.95 -1.61
C ASP A 315 7.03 28.26 -2.39
N THR A 316 6.82 26.96 -2.65
CA THR A 316 7.74 26.17 -3.47
C THR A 316 7.10 25.91 -4.81
N ILE A 317 7.83 26.20 -5.89
CA ILE A 317 7.45 25.76 -7.23
C ILE A 317 7.56 24.23 -7.24
N VAL A 318 6.42 23.54 -7.27
CA VAL A 318 6.39 22.08 -7.39
C VAL A 318 6.54 21.74 -8.87
N LEU A 319 7.76 21.37 -9.29
CA LEU A 319 7.96 20.79 -10.62
C LEU A 319 7.29 19.40 -10.65
N ARG A 320 6.22 19.29 -11.43
CA ARG A 320 5.45 18.05 -11.59
C ARG A 320 5.66 17.53 -13.00
N SER A 321 5.94 16.23 -13.11
CA SER A 321 5.80 15.52 -14.38
C SER A 321 4.31 15.29 -14.68
N ILE A 322 3.55 16.34 -14.95
CA ILE A 322 2.22 16.21 -15.55
C ILE A 322 2.47 16.10 -17.04
N ARG A 323 2.27 14.91 -17.61
CA ARG A 323 2.19 14.79 -19.07
C ARG A 323 0.80 15.27 -19.44
N THR A 324 0.69 16.54 -19.81
CA THR A 324 -0.54 17.03 -20.43
C THR A 324 -0.73 16.21 -21.70
N ALA A 325 -1.84 15.46 -21.79
CA ALA A 325 -2.24 14.88 -23.05
C ALA A 325 -2.55 16.05 -23.99
N VAL A 326 -1.70 16.23 -25.00
CA VAL A 326 -2.01 17.04 -26.19
C VAL A 326 -2.87 16.18 -27.11
#